data_AF-A0A7C1RN76-F1
#
_entry.id   AF-A0A7C1RN76-F1
#
_cell.length_a   1.000
_cell.length_b   1.000
_cell.length_c   1.000
_cell.angle_alpha   90.00
_cell.angle_beta   90.00
_cell.angle_gamma   90.00
#
_symmetry.space_group_name_H-M   'P 1'
#
loop_
_entity.id
_entity.type
_entity.pdbx_description
1 polymer ?
#
loop_
_entity_poly.entity_id
_entity_poly.type
_entity_poly.pdbx_seq_one_letter_code
_entity_poly.pdbx_strand_id
1 'polypeptide(L)'
;MRNNKTGSENRASIFLKGMVLVLVLFISSCGYRVVGSTLLPFESINIKHVKNVTYEPRLEDRLHLALSREFTNQGIDVNTAGSEVTLEATVTNFELGAIGAVDEIIK
;
A
#
# COMPACT_ATOMS: atom_id res chain seq x y z
N MET A 1 -10.01 -18.78 -64.18
CA MET A 1 -9.64 -18.09 -62.92
C MET A 1 -9.58 -19.12 -61.81
N ARG A 2 -8.37 -19.50 -61.37
CA ARG A 2 -8.14 -20.57 -60.38
C ARG A 2 -7.92 -19.93 -59.01
N ASN A 3 -8.73 -20.33 -58.05
CA ASN A 3 -8.88 -19.77 -56.70
C ASN A 3 -7.56 -19.75 -55.91
N ASN A 4 -7.11 -18.56 -55.51
CA ASN A 4 -5.95 -18.28 -54.66
C ASN A 4 -6.32 -18.03 -53.18
N LYS A 5 -7.58 -18.26 -52.79
CA LYS A 5 -8.10 -17.94 -51.44
C LYS A 5 -7.57 -18.83 -50.31
N THR A 6 -7.20 -20.08 -50.58
CA THR A 6 -6.79 -21.05 -49.53
C THR A 6 -5.42 -20.76 -48.90
N GLY A 7 -4.53 -20.03 -49.58
CA GLY A 7 -3.22 -19.65 -49.02
C GLY A 7 -3.29 -18.47 -48.04
N SER A 8 -4.31 -17.62 -48.16
CA SER A 8 -4.46 -16.41 -47.34
C SER A 8 -5.03 -16.72 -45.95
N GLU A 9 -6.00 -17.63 -45.85
CA GLU A 9 -6.59 -18.04 -44.56
C GLU A 9 -5.57 -18.73 -43.64
N ASN A 10 -4.71 -19.58 -44.20
CA ASN A 10 -3.64 -20.24 -43.44
C ASN A 10 -2.59 -19.24 -42.96
N ARG A 11 -2.22 -18.25 -43.78
CA ARG A 11 -1.29 -17.20 -43.35
C ARG A 11 -1.90 -16.31 -42.28
N ALA A 12 -3.14 -15.88 -42.45
CA ALA A 12 -3.85 -15.05 -41.46
C ALA A 12 -4.00 -15.77 -40.12
N SER A 13 -4.34 -17.07 -40.12
CA SER A 13 -4.43 -17.88 -38.90
C SER A 13 -3.06 -18.13 -38.25
N ILE A 14 -1.98 -18.26 -39.02
CA ILE A 14 -0.61 -18.35 -38.49
C ILE A 14 -0.20 -17.02 -37.84
N PHE A 15 -0.48 -15.88 -38.47
CA PHE A 15 -0.21 -14.56 -37.89
C PHE A 15 -1.03 -14.30 -36.63
N LEU A 16 -2.31 -14.71 -36.62
CA LEU A 16 -3.18 -14.59 -35.45
C LEU A 16 -2.64 -15.43 -34.27
N LYS A 17 -2.23 -16.68 -34.53
CA LYS A 17 -1.59 -17.53 -33.52
C LYS A 17 -0.28 -16.94 -32.99
N GLY A 18 0.54 -16.36 -33.88
CA GLY A 18 1.77 -15.67 -33.49
C GLY A 18 1.51 -14.43 -32.62
N MET A 19 0.51 -13.63 -32.97
CA MET A 19 0.10 -12.45 -32.19
C MET A 19 -0.42 -12.84 -30.80
N VAL A 20 -1.21 -13.91 -30.70
CA VAL A 20 -1.71 -14.44 -29.42
C VAL A 20 -0.56 -14.94 -28.54
N LEU A 21 0.42 -15.66 -29.13
CA LEU A 21 1.61 -16.14 -28.40
C LEU A 21 2.41 -14.97 -27.80
N VAL A 22 2.63 -13.91 -28.58
CA VAL A 22 3.34 -12.71 -28.13
C VAL A 22 2.60 -12.03 -26.97
N LEU A 23 1.27 -11.94 -27.04
CA LEU A 23 0.45 -11.32 -26.01
C LEU A 23 0.52 -12.08 -24.67
N VAL A 24 0.55 -13.41 -24.71
CA VAL A 24 0.72 -14.28 -23.52
C VAL A 24 2.10 -14.11 -22.86
N LEU A 25 3.15 -13.89 -23.65
CA LEU A 25 4.49 -13.63 -23.14
C LEU A 25 4.60 -12.26 -22.46
N PHE A 26 3.89 -11.24 -22.96
CA PHE A 26 3.86 -9.92 -22.32
C PHE A 26 3.12 -9.91 -20.98
N ILE A 27 2.05 -10.68 -20.83
CA ILE A 27 1.30 -10.76 -19.56
C ILE A 27 2.10 -11.52 -18.49
N SER A 28 2.84 -12.57 -18.87
CA SER A 28 3.66 -13.36 -17.94
C SER A 28 4.96 -12.66 -17.51
N SER A 29 5.42 -11.62 -18.23
CA SER A 29 6.58 -10.80 -17.87
C SER A 29 6.26 -9.67 -16.88
N CYS A 30 4.99 -9.46 -16.52
CA CYS A 30 4.62 -8.45 -15.54
C CYS A 30 5.00 -8.97 -14.15
N GLY A 31 6.21 -8.63 -13.68
CA GLY A 31 6.73 -8.97 -12.34
C GLY A 31 5.97 -8.32 -11.17
N TYR A 32 4.76 -7.85 -11.40
CA TYR A 32 3.84 -7.40 -10.37
C TYR A 32 3.33 -8.61 -9.61
N ARG A 33 3.96 -8.90 -8.46
CA ARG A 33 3.29 -9.69 -7.43
C ARG A 33 2.18 -8.84 -6.85
N VAL A 34 0.96 -9.37 -6.89
CA VAL A 34 -0.11 -8.88 -6.00
C VAL A 34 0.33 -9.23 -4.59
N VAL A 35 1.06 -8.32 -3.96
CA VAL A 35 1.28 -8.33 -2.52
C VAL A 35 -0.03 -7.84 -1.94
N GLY A 36 -0.96 -8.77 -1.72
CA GLY A 36 -2.08 -8.49 -0.85
C GLY A 36 -1.53 -7.98 0.48
N SER A 37 -2.27 -7.13 1.17
CA SER A 37 -2.00 -6.83 2.57
C SER A 37 -2.06 -8.15 3.34
N THR A 38 -0.92 -8.83 3.46
CA THR A 38 -0.80 -9.99 4.31
C THR A 38 -1.18 -9.50 5.69
N LEU A 39 -2.26 -10.04 6.24
CA LEU A 39 -2.64 -9.76 7.62
C LEU A 39 -1.40 -9.96 8.48
N LEU A 40 -1.19 -9.01 9.39
CA LEU A 40 -0.13 -9.10 10.38
C LEU A 40 -0.25 -10.47 11.09
N PRO A 41 0.86 -11.15 11.39
CA PRO A 41 0.84 -12.52 11.91
C PRO A 41 0.47 -12.55 13.41
N PHE A 42 -0.50 -11.74 13.81
CA PHE A 42 -1.04 -11.66 15.16
C PHE A 42 -2.47 -11.15 15.12
N GLU A 43 -3.30 -11.70 16.00
CA GLU A 43 -4.72 -11.32 16.09
C GLU A 43 -4.95 -10.27 17.18
N SER A 44 -4.02 -10.13 18.13
CA SER A 44 -4.13 -9.17 19.22
C SER A 44 -2.83 -8.42 19.52
N ILE A 45 -2.96 -7.14 19.86
CA ILE A 45 -1.86 -6.24 20.16
C ILE A 45 -2.14 -5.39 21.41
N ASN A 46 -1.12 -5.18 22.22
CA ASN A 46 -1.14 -4.22 23.32
C ASN A 46 -0.31 -3.00 22.95
N ILE A 47 -0.96 -1.85 22.87
CA ILE A 47 -0.31 -0.57 22.59
C ILE A 47 -0.01 0.08 23.94
N LYS A 48 1.26 0.04 24.35
CA LYS A 48 1.71 0.74 25.56
C LYS A 48 1.57 2.24 25.39
N HIS A 49 1.63 2.94 26.53
CA HIS A 49 1.64 4.39 26.56
C HIS A 49 2.71 4.95 25.61
N VAL A 50 2.28 5.79 24.66
CA VAL A 50 3.18 6.46 23.73
C VAL A 50 4.02 7.45 24.51
N LYS A 51 5.34 7.42 24.36
CA LYS A 51 6.24 8.41 24.98
C LYS A 51 6.44 9.58 24.03
N ASN A 52 6.21 10.80 24.46
CA ASN A 52 6.55 12.00 23.68
C ASN A 52 7.74 12.72 24.30
N VAL A 53 8.83 12.79 23.54
CA VAL A 53 10.05 13.51 23.89
C VAL A 53 10.07 14.92 23.26
N THR A 54 8.98 15.32 22.61
CA THR A 54 8.80 16.64 21.99
C THR A 54 7.95 17.56 22.87
N TYR A 55 7.89 18.85 22.51
CA TYR A 55 7.09 19.85 23.22
C TYR A 55 5.61 19.87 22.81
N GLU A 56 5.20 19.06 21.83
CA GLU A 56 3.84 19.10 21.29
C GLU A 56 2.84 18.40 22.25
N PRO A 57 1.88 19.12 22.86
CA PRO A 57 0.94 18.53 23.79
C PRO A 57 -0.04 17.59 23.08
N ARG A 58 -0.51 16.55 23.77
CA ARG A 58 -1.54 15.60 23.30
C ARG A 58 -1.12 14.71 22.12
N LEU A 59 0.11 14.82 21.64
CA LEU A 59 0.62 13.99 20.55
C LEU A 59 0.64 12.50 20.93
N GLU A 60 0.90 12.19 22.20
CA GLU A 60 0.82 10.84 22.77
C GLU A 60 -0.57 10.22 22.58
N ASP A 61 -1.60 10.90 23.09
CA ASP A 61 -3.00 10.44 22.99
C ASP A 61 -3.47 10.33 21.54
N ARG A 62 -3.08 11.30 20.69
CA ARG A 62 -3.45 11.32 19.27
C ARG A 62 -2.84 10.14 18.53
N LEU A 63 -1.57 9.85 18.77
CA LEU A 63 -0.88 8.73 18.14
C LEU A 63 -1.41 7.39 18.66
N HIS A 64 -1.63 7.28 19.96
CA HIS A 64 -2.23 6.08 20.57
C HIS A 64 -3.61 5.77 19.98
N LEU A 65 -4.47 6.79 19.88
CA LEU A 65 -5.80 6.66 19.29
C LEU A 65 -5.75 6.31 17.80
N ALA A 66 -4.86 6.94 17.04
CA ALA A 66 -4.70 6.68 15.61
C ALA A 66 -4.27 5.22 15.35
N LEU A 67 -3.26 4.74 16.09
CA LEU A 67 -2.79 3.36 16.00
C LEU A 67 -3.88 2.38 16.43
N SER A 68 -4.56 2.64 17.54
CA SER A 68 -5.66 1.79 18.03
C SER A 68 -6.75 1.62 16.97
N ARG A 69 -7.18 2.73 16.36
CA ARG A 69 -8.19 2.70 15.29
C ARG A 69 -7.72 1.93 14.07
N GLU A 70 -6.48 2.12 13.65
CA GLU A 70 -5.94 1.44 12.48
C GLU A 70 -5.87 -0.07 12.69
N PHE A 71 -5.38 -0.54 13.83
CA PHE A 71 -5.36 -1.98 14.13
C PHE A 71 -6.77 -2.57 14.21
N THR A 72 -7.70 -1.88 14.85
CA THR A 72 -9.11 -2.31 14.87
C THR A 72 -9.73 -2.37 13.47
N ASN A 73 -9.43 -1.39 12.60
CA ASN A 73 -9.91 -1.41 11.20
C ASN A 73 -9.35 -2.58 10.40
N GLN A 74 -8.15 -3.05 10.75
CA GLN A 74 -7.52 -4.24 10.15
C GLN A 74 -8.00 -5.56 10.78
N GLY A 75 -8.93 -5.52 11.75
CA GLY A 75 -9.46 -6.69 12.43
C GLY A 75 -8.54 -7.25 13.52
N ILE A 76 -7.61 -6.42 14.04
CA ILE A 76 -6.69 -6.79 15.12
C ILE A 76 -7.25 -6.23 16.43
N ASP A 77 -7.33 -7.08 17.45
CA ASP A 77 -7.83 -6.72 18.76
C ASP A 77 -6.79 -5.90 19.55
N VAL A 78 -7.19 -4.72 20.03
CA VAL A 78 -6.33 -3.87 20.85
C VAL A 78 -6.66 -4.09 22.32
N ASN A 79 -5.81 -4.86 23.00
CA ASN A 79 -6.01 -5.28 24.39
C ASN A 79 -5.03 -4.60 25.33
N THR A 80 -5.47 -4.24 26.54
CA THR A 80 -4.60 -3.60 27.55
C THR A 80 -3.69 -4.59 28.28
N ALA A 81 -4.00 -5.90 28.22
CA ALA A 81 -3.20 -6.98 28.79
C ALA A 81 -3.46 -8.29 28.04
N GLY A 82 -2.51 -9.22 28.11
CA GLY A 82 -2.68 -10.58 27.58
C GLY A 82 -2.73 -10.68 26.05
N SER A 83 -2.21 -9.68 25.33
CA SER A 83 -2.07 -9.73 23.88
C SER A 83 -0.88 -10.59 23.44
N GLU A 84 -0.95 -11.06 22.21
CA GLU A 84 0.13 -11.83 21.57
C GLU A 84 1.38 -10.97 21.33
N VAL A 85 1.18 -9.69 20.97
CA VAL A 85 2.27 -8.75 20.68
C VAL A 85 2.11 -7.46 21.48
N THR A 86 3.23 -6.80 21.76
CA THR A 86 3.27 -5.49 22.43
C THR A 86 3.93 -4.45 21.52
N LEU A 87 3.30 -3.29 21.35
CA LEU A 87 3.82 -2.15 20.63
C LEU A 87 4.24 -1.05 21.61
N GLU A 88 5.48 -0.60 21.48
CA GLU A 88 6.02 0.55 22.20
C GLU A 88 6.40 1.64 21.19
N ALA A 89 5.84 2.83 21.35
CA ALA A 89 6.10 3.96 20.47
C ALA A 89 6.70 5.13 21.25
N THR A 90 7.72 5.76 20.67
CA THR A 90 8.34 6.98 21.18
C THR A 90 8.42 8.02 20.08
N VAL A 91 7.82 9.18 20.30
CA VAL A 91 7.94 10.35 19.42
C VAL A 91 9.20 11.11 19.81
N THR A 92 10.20 11.09 18.94
CA THR A 92 11.50 11.74 19.17
C THR A 92 11.62 13.10 18.50
N ASN A 93 10.84 13.36 17.44
CA ASN A 93 10.85 14.62 16.72
C ASN A 93 9.46 14.97 16.19
N PHE A 94 9.13 16.27 16.17
CA PHE A 94 7.91 16.81 15.59
C PHE A 94 8.24 18.19 15.00
N GLU A 95 8.18 18.29 13.67
CA GLU A 95 8.53 19.50 12.93
C GLU A 95 7.31 19.99 12.12
N LEU A 96 6.96 21.26 12.30
CA LEU A 96 5.98 21.95 11.47
C LEU A 96 6.73 22.81 10.45
N GLY A 97 6.82 22.33 9.21
CA GLY A 97 7.36 23.11 8.10
C GLY A 97 6.31 24.09 7.55
N ALA A 98 6.70 25.35 7.34
CA ALA A 98 5.88 26.27 6.56
C ALA A 98 5.86 25.83 5.09
N ILE A 99 4.66 25.53 4.57
CA ILE A 99 4.47 25.02 3.20
C ILE A 99 4.36 26.15 2.16
N GLY A 100 4.35 27.43 2.59
CA GLY A 100 4.37 28.60 1.71
C GLY A 100 4.21 29.91 2.46
N ALA A 101 5.02 30.91 2.13
CA ALA A 101 4.82 32.30 2.52
C ALA A 101 3.96 33.00 1.46
N VAL A 102 2.92 33.72 1.88
CA VAL A 102 2.22 34.66 0.99
C VAL A 102 3.11 35.90 0.89
N ASP A 103 3.68 36.14 -0.28
CA ASP A 103 4.45 37.34 -0.55
C ASP A 103 3.46 38.49 -0.77
N GLU A 104 3.14 39.23 0.31
CA GLU A 104 2.41 40.48 0.19
C GLU A 104 3.34 41.51 -0.46
N ILE A 105 3.30 41.59 -1.79
CA ILE A 105 3.88 42.71 -2.53
C ILE A 105 3.06 43.96 -2.16
N ILE A 106 3.50 44.67 -1.13
CA ILE A 106 2.99 46.01 -0.83
C ILE A 106 3.48 46.93 -1.94
N LYS A 107 2.53 47.44 -2.75
CA LYS A 107 2.73 48.41 -3.82
C LYS A 107 2.55 49.83 -3.31
#